data_AF-A0A2I0IIP2-F1
#
_entry.id   AF-A0A2I0IIP2-F1
#
_cell.length_a   1.000
_cell.length_b   1.000
_cell.length_c   1.000
_cell.angle_alpha   90.00
_cell.angle_beta   90.00
_cell.angle_gamma   90.00
#
_symmetry.space_group_name_H-M   'P 1'
#
loop_
_entity.id
_entity.type
_entity.pdbx_description
1 polymer ?
#
loop_
_entity_poly.entity_id
_entity_poly.type
_entity_poly.pdbx_seq_one_letter_code
_entity_poly.pdbx_strand_id
1 'polypeptide(L)'
;MLNVIINQRDRFRARLRDTEEEVRRLKEKIGVLTVELEKTKADNVKLYGKIRYVQDYNSEKVVSRGSKKYAEDIESGFTSDVESKYKKIYEDDINPFAAFSKKERDQRYKELGFRDRITLSSGRFLLGNKYARTFAFFYTIGLHVLVFSCLYRMSALSYLSNGPDETLTGDKILNLPHAL
;
A
#
# COMPACT_ATOMS: atom_id res chain seq x y z
N MET A 1 53.40 10.20 9.32
CA MET A 1 52.02 10.49 8.84
C MET A 1 51.32 9.24 8.30
N LEU A 2 51.93 8.46 7.40
CA LEU A 2 51.35 7.23 6.83
C LEU A 2 50.91 6.18 7.87
N ASN A 3 51.70 5.95 8.92
CA ASN A 3 51.37 4.99 9.99
C ASN A 3 50.08 5.34 10.75
N VAL A 4 49.81 6.64 10.94
CA VAL A 4 48.59 7.10 11.63
C VAL A 4 47.36 6.81 10.78
N ILE A 5 47.45 7.01 9.46
CA ILE A 5 46.37 6.73 8.51
C ILE A 5 46.09 5.23 8.43
N ILE A 6 47.14 4.40 8.40
CA ILE A 6 47.02 2.93 8.44
C ILE A 6 46.31 2.47 9.71
N ASN A 7 46.75 2.95 10.89
CA ASN A 7 46.12 2.59 12.16
C ASN A 7 44.65 3.03 12.25
N GLN A 8 44.31 4.21 11.73
CA GLN A 8 42.92 4.67 11.68
C GLN A 8 42.06 3.78 10.78
N ARG A 9 42.54 3.47 9.57
CA ARG A 9 41.87 2.55 8.63
C ARG A 9 41.64 1.18 9.28
N ASP A 10 42.65 0.65 9.97
CA ASP A 10 42.56 -0.68 10.57
C ASP A 10 41.59 -0.71 11.75
N ARG A 11 41.51 0.39 12.52
CA ARG A 11 40.47 0.56 13.55
C ARG A 11 39.06 0.64 12.96
N PHE A 12 38.87 1.36 11.85
CA PHE A 12 37.57 1.42 11.18
C PHE A 12 37.18 0.07 10.58
N ARG A 13 38.13 -0.66 10.00
CA ARG A 13 37.91 -2.03 9.51
C ARG A 13 37.58 -3.01 10.63
N ALA A 14 38.25 -2.92 11.77
CA ALA A 14 37.93 -3.73 12.95
C ALA A 14 36.48 -3.46 13.39
N ARG A 15 36.11 -2.19 13.60
CA ARG A 15 34.75 -1.80 13.97
C ARG A 15 33.70 -2.24 12.95
N LEU A 16 34.01 -2.16 11.66
CA LEU A 16 33.11 -2.60 10.60
C LEU A 16 32.85 -4.11 10.70
N ARG A 17 33.91 -4.92 10.86
CA ARG A 17 33.79 -6.37 11.06
C ARG A 17 32.99 -6.71 12.31
N ASP A 18 33.29 -6.06 13.43
CA ASP A 18 32.57 -6.29 14.69
C ASP A 18 31.06 -5.99 14.51
N THR A 19 30.74 -4.88 13.83
CA THR A 19 29.35 -4.50 13.54
C THR A 19 28.67 -5.50 12.59
N GLU A 20 29.38 -5.95 11.55
CA GLU A 20 28.87 -6.96 10.60
C GLU A 20 28.58 -8.30 11.30
N GLU A 21 29.46 -8.73 12.21
CA GLU A 21 29.27 -9.92 13.03
C GLU A 21 28.08 -9.77 13.99
N GLU A 22 27.94 -8.62 14.65
CA GLU A 22 26.79 -8.33 15.49
C GLU A 22 25.47 -8.38 14.70
N VAL A 23 25.44 -7.78 13.51
CA VAL A 23 24.27 -7.82 12.61
C VAL A 23 23.95 -9.26 12.23
N ARG A 24 24.96 -10.07 11.87
CA ARG A 24 24.75 -11.48 11.55
C ARG A 24 24.16 -12.23 12.74
N ARG A 25 24.71 -12.03 13.94
CA ARG A 25 24.26 -12.68 15.17
C ARG A 25 22.83 -12.28 15.55
N LEU A 26 22.47 -11.01 15.37
CA LEU A 26 21.10 -10.53 15.59
C LEU A 26 20.11 -11.15 14.60
N LYS A 27 20.48 -11.24 13.32
CA LYS A 27 19.64 -11.91 12.31
C LYS A 27 19.40 -13.38 12.63
N GLU A 28 20.44 -14.10 13.07
CA GLU A 28 20.31 -15.49 13.50
C GLU A 28 19.36 -15.61 14.72
N LYS A 29 19.55 -14.77 15.74
CA LYS A 29 18.63 -14.72 16.90
C LYS A 29 17.19 -14.45 16.51
N ILE A 30 16.95 -13.51 15.59
CA ILE A 30 15.61 -13.24 15.06
C ILE A 30 15.04 -14.49 14.39
N GLY A 31 15.84 -15.21 13.60
CA GLY A 31 15.42 -16.46 12.97
C GLY A 31 15.00 -17.51 13.99
N VAL A 32 15.84 -17.77 15.00
CA VAL A 32 15.58 -18.74 16.07
C VAL A 32 14.31 -18.36 16.85
N LEU A 33 14.20 -17.10 17.29
CA LEU A 33 13.04 -16.61 18.04
C LEU A 33 11.75 -16.70 17.21
N THR A 34 11.83 -16.46 15.90
CA THR A 34 10.65 -16.58 15.02
C THR A 34 10.17 -18.03 14.96
N VAL A 35 11.09 -18.99 14.82
CA VAL A 35 10.74 -20.43 14.81
C VAL A 35 10.15 -20.86 16.15
N GLU A 36 10.73 -20.42 17.27
CA GLU A 36 10.23 -20.72 18.60
C GLU A 36 8.84 -20.13 18.83
N LEU A 37 8.62 -18.89 18.41
CA LEU A 37 7.32 -18.20 18.49
C LEU A 37 6.24 -18.98 17.72
N GLU A 38 6.51 -19.39 16.48
CA GLU A 38 5.56 -20.19 15.70
C GLU A 38 5.30 -21.57 16.31
N LYS A 39 6.33 -22.22 16.87
CA LYS A 39 6.17 -23.47 17.62
C LYS A 39 5.26 -23.29 18.84
N THR A 40 5.51 -22.27 19.66
CA THR A 40 4.68 -21.96 20.84
C THR A 40 3.25 -21.63 20.46
N LYS A 41 3.03 -20.89 19.36
CA LYS A 41 1.67 -20.64 18.84
C LYS A 41 0.96 -21.93 18.47
N ALA A 42 1.62 -22.84 17.77
CA ALA A 42 1.04 -24.12 17.38
C ALA A 42 0.70 -24.99 18.62
N ASP A 43 1.58 -25.00 19.62
CA ASP A 43 1.34 -25.72 20.87
C ASP A 43 0.18 -25.11 21.68
N ASN A 44 0.05 -23.77 21.70
CA ASN A 44 -1.09 -23.08 22.33
C ASN A 44 -2.43 -23.45 21.69
N VAL A 45 -2.51 -23.54 20.36
CA VAL A 45 -3.73 -23.96 19.65
C VAL A 45 -4.10 -25.41 20.02
N LYS A 46 -3.12 -26.31 20.08
CA LYS A 46 -3.35 -27.70 20.51
C LYS A 46 -3.82 -27.78 21.96
N LEU A 47 -3.23 -26.97 22.85
CA LEU A 47 -3.63 -26.93 24.25
C LEU A 47 -5.07 -26.42 24.40
N TYR A 48 -5.43 -25.37 23.67
CA TYR A 48 -6.81 -24.89 23.61
C TYR A 48 -7.78 -26.00 23.17
N GLY A 49 -7.44 -26.76 22.12
CA GLY A 49 -8.24 -27.91 21.68
C GLY A 49 -8.41 -28.98 22.76
N LYS A 50 -7.35 -29.30 23.51
CA LYS A 50 -7.42 -30.25 24.65
C LYS A 50 -8.31 -29.74 25.78
N ILE A 51 -8.19 -28.46 26.14
CA ILE A 51 -9.02 -27.83 27.18
C ILE A 51 -10.50 -27.90 26.78
N ARG A 52 -10.82 -27.52 25.53
CA ARG A 52 -12.18 -27.56 25.00
C ARG A 52 -12.72 -28.99 24.99
N TYR A 53 -11.95 -29.97 24.53
CA TYR A 53 -12.36 -31.38 24.57
C TYR A 53 -12.68 -31.87 25.99
N VAL A 54 -11.85 -31.51 26.98
CA VAL A 54 -12.10 -31.88 28.39
C VAL A 54 -13.31 -31.15 28.97
N GLN A 55 -13.51 -29.88 28.64
CA GLN A 55 -14.68 -29.10 29.05
C GLN A 55 -15.97 -29.68 28.45
N ASP A 56 -15.96 -30.02 27.16
CA ASP A 56 -17.09 -30.63 26.46
C ASP A 56 -17.40 -32.02 27.06
N TYR A 57 -16.39 -32.86 27.28
CA TYR A 57 -16.57 -34.18 27.90
C TYR A 57 -17.07 -34.10 29.36
N ASN A 58 -16.61 -33.12 30.13
CA ASN A 58 -17.08 -32.89 31.50
C ASN A 58 -18.53 -32.39 31.49
N SER A 59 -18.86 -31.44 30.60
CA SER A 59 -20.24 -30.94 30.47
C SER A 59 -21.21 -32.06 30.09
N GLU A 60 -20.85 -32.98 29.20
CA GLU A 60 -21.63 -34.17 28.86
C GLU A 60 -21.88 -35.09 30.09
N LYS A 61 -20.89 -35.24 30.99
CA LYS A 61 -21.07 -35.96 32.26
C LYS A 61 -21.90 -35.19 33.30
N VAL A 62 -21.91 -33.85 33.26
CA VAL A 62 -22.64 -33.03 34.24
C VAL A 62 -24.13 -32.94 33.90
N VAL A 63 -24.55 -33.22 32.66
CA VAL A 63 -25.99 -33.30 32.30
C VAL A 63 -26.72 -34.43 33.07
N SER A 64 -26.03 -35.43 33.62
CA SER A 64 -26.62 -36.45 34.51
C SER A 64 -26.57 -36.13 36.02
N ARG A 65 -25.95 -35.02 36.46
CA ARG A 65 -25.99 -34.61 37.88
C ARG A 65 -26.32 -33.13 37.97
N GLY A 66 -27.59 -32.88 38.29
CA GLY A 66 -28.22 -31.57 38.30
C GLY A 66 -27.42 -30.45 38.96
N SER A 67 -27.70 -29.25 38.45
CA SER A 67 -27.39 -27.95 39.04
C SER A 67 -25.89 -27.64 39.18
N LYS A 68 -25.30 -27.05 38.14
CA LYS A 68 -24.15 -26.15 38.31
C LYS A 68 -24.53 -24.75 37.84
N LYS A 69 -24.59 -23.85 38.82
CA LYS A 69 -24.48 -22.40 38.64
C LYS A 69 -23.31 -22.14 37.68
N TYR A 70 -23.58 -21.33 36.66
CA TYR A 70 -22.57 -20.63 35.89
C TYR A 70 -21.62 -19.95 36.88
N ALA A 71 -20.44 -20.54 37.07
CA ALA A 71 -19.29 -19.78 37.52
C ALA A 71 -18.94 -18.90 36.33
N GLU A 72 -19.60 -17.74 36.24
CA GLU A 72 -19.04 -16.62 35.49
C GLU A 72 -17.67 -16.36 36.09
N ASP A 73 -16.63 -16.74 35.34
CA ASP A 73 -15.26 -16.39 35.59
C ASP A 73 -15.15 -14.86 35.67
N ILE A 74 -15.05 -14.34 36.89
CA ILE A 74 -14.90 -12.92 37.21
C ILE A 74 -13.55 -12.34 36.70
N GLU A 75 -12.68 -13.16 36.08
CA GLU A 75 -11.42 -12.74 35.46
C GLU A 75 -11.45 -12.59 33.92
N SER A 76 -12.62 -12.69 33.27
CA SER A 76 -12.70 -12.85 31.80
C SER A 76 -12.29 -11.63 30.95
N GLY A 77 -11.95 -10.47 31.53
CA GLY A 77 -11.64 -9.27 30.74
C GLY A 77 -10.36 -9.37 29.89
N PHE A 78 -9.33 -10.08 30.36
CA PHE A 78 -8.05 -10.23 29.66
C PHE A 78 -7.85 -11.63 29.08
N THR A 79 -8.39 -12.65 29.76
CA THR A 79 -8.34 -14.05 29.31
C THR A 79 -9.25 -14.29 28.11
N SER A 80 -10.39 -13.60 28.01
CA SER A 80 -11.33 -13.72 26.88
C SER A 80 -10.69 -13.30 25.56
N ASP A 81 -9.85 -12.27 25.52
CA ASP A 81 -9.21 -11.82 24.27
C ASP A 81 -8.21 -12.86 23.75
N VAL A 82 -7.41 -13.43 24.65
CA VAL A 82 -6.44 -14.47 24.34
C VAL A 82 -7.16 -15.76 23.95
N GLU A 83 -8.20 -16.14 24.70
CA GLU A 83 -9.03 -17.31 24.43
C GLU A 83 -9.76 -17.16 23.09
N SER A 84 -10.37 -16.02 22.81
CA SER A 84 -11.07 -15.71 21.55
C SER A 84 -10.13 -15.80 20.35
N LYS A 85 -8.88 -15.35 20.49
CA LYS A 85 -7.86 -15.47 19.44
C LYS A 85 -7.55 -16.93 19.11
N TYR A 86 -7.29 -17.76 20.12
CA TYR A 86 -6.95 -19.18 19.88
C TYR A 86 -8.18 -20.01 19.52
N LYS A 87 -9.36 -19.66 20.03
CA LYS A 87 -10.66 -20.22 19.62
C LYS A 87 -10.90 -20.04 18.14
N LYS A 88 -10.73 -18.82 17.62
CA LYS A 88 -10.90 -18.54 16.20
C LYS A 88 -9.92 -19.35 15.34
N ILE A 89 -8.65 -19.38 15.73
CA ILE A 89 -7.62 -20.16 15.01
C ILE A 89 -7.96 -21.65 15.00
N TYR A 90 -8.43 -22.19 16.12
CA TYR A 90 -8.84 -23.58 16.25
C TYR A 90 -10.09 -23.90 15.41
N GLU A 91 -11.13 -23.06 15.45
CA GLU A 91 -12.36 -23.25 14.66
C GLU A 91 -12.09 -23.13 13.15
N ASP A 92 -11.19 -22.23 12.75
CA ASP A 92 -10.73 -22.10 11.36
C ASP A 92 -9.96 -23.34 10.89
N ASP A 93 -9.17 -23.98 11.76
CA ASP A 93 -8.39 -25.20 11.48
C ASP A 93 -9.26 -26.47 11.48
N ILE A 94 -10.24 -26.55 12.38
CA ILE A 94 -11.08 -27.75 12.54
C ILE A 94 -12.20 -27.85 11.49
N ASN A 95 -12.62 -26.73 10.90
CA ASN A 95 -13.76 -26.71 9.99
C ASN A 95 -13.33 -27.16 8.57
N PRO A 96 -13.71 -28.38 8.12
CA PRO A 96 -13.33 -28.89 6.80
C PRO A 96 -13.90 -28.03 5.66
N PHE A 97 -14.97 -27.28 5.90
CA PHE A 97 -15.58 -26.36 4.94
C PHE A 97 -14.96 -24.96 4.96
N ALA A 98 -14.25 -24.56 6.02
CA ALA A 98 -13.53 -23.28 6.04
C ALA A 98 -12.31 -23.33 5.11
N ALA A 99 -11.56 -24.44 5.15
CA ALA A 99 -10.45 -24.67 4.22
C ALA A 99 -10.93 -24.75 2.76
N PHE A 100 -12.05 -25.43 2.51
CA PHE A 100 -12.63 -25.55 1.17
C PHE A 100 -13.23 -24.23 0.67
N SER A 101 -14.03 -23.52 1.48
CA SER A 101 -14.63 -22.22 1.11
C SER A 101 -13.60 -21.10 0.99
N LYS A 102 -12.49 -21.14 1.75
CA LYS A 102 -11.36 -20.22 1.55
C LYS A 102 -10.65 -20.52 0.23
N LYS A 103 -10.41 -21.79 -0.09
CA LYS A 103 -9.81 -22.21 -1.37
C LYS A 103 -10.71 -21.89 -2.56
N GLU A 104 -12.02 -22.09 -2.43
CA GLU A 104 -13.01 -21.73 -3.45
C GLU A 104 -13.15 -20.21 -3.60
N ARG A 105 -13.19 -19.43 -2.49
CA ARG A 105 -13.14 -17.96 -2.56
C ARG A 105 -11.85 -17.48 -3.21
N ASP A 106 -10.69 -18.05 -2.85
CA ASP A 106 -9.40 -17.67 -3.42
C ASP A 106 -9.30 -18.04 -4.92
N GLN A 107 -9.91 -19.14 -5.35
CA GLN A 107 -10.03 -19.50 -6.78
C GLN A 107 -11.02 -18.58 -7.51
N ARG A 108 -12.19 -18.28 -6.94
CA ARG A 108 -13.15 -17.31 -7.49
C ARG A 108 -12.54 -15.91 -7.60
N TYR A 109 -11.75 -15.46 -6.63
CA TYR A 109 -11.01 -14.19 -6.70
C TYR A 109 -9.91 -14.20 -7.77
N LYS A 110 -9.28 -15.35 -8.04
CA LYS A 110 -8.30 -15.51 -9.13
C LYS A 110 -8.96 -15.56 -10.51
N GLU A 111 -10.15 -16.16 -10.62
CA GLU A 111 -10.89 -16.28 -11.87
C GLU A 111 -11.69 -15.01 -12.23
N LEU A 112 -12.04 -14.16 -11.25
CA LEU A 112 -12.73 -12.88 -11.48
C LEU A 112 -11.82 -11.64 -11.43
N GLY A 113 -10.51 -11.80 -11.19
CA GLY A 113 -9.66 -10.72 -10.67
C GLY A 113 -8.51 -10.23 -11.55
N PHE A 114 -8.48 -10.47 -12.86
CA PHE A 114 -7.43 -9.88 -13.71
C PHE A 114 -7.91 -8.72 -14.58
N ARG A 115 -9.10 -8.80 -15.18
CA ARG A 115 -9.64 -7.73 -16.03
C ARG A 115 -10.29 -6.59 -15.24
N ASP A 116 -10.95 -6.90 -14.13
CA ASP A 116 -11.65 -5.91 -13.31
C ASP A 116 -10.71 -5.18 -12.32
N ARG A 117 -9.61 -5.84 -11.95
CA ARG A 117 -8.57 -5.30 -11.07
C ARG A 117 -7.78 -4.19 -11.75
N ILE A 118 -7.61 -4.25 -13.07
CA ILE A 118 -6.94 -3.18 -13.85
C ILE A 118 -7.88 -1.98 -14.01
N THR A 119 -9.17 -2.20 -14.30
CA THR A 119 -10.17 -1.13 -14.46
C THR A 119 -10.43 -0.38 -13.15
N LEU A 120 -10.65 -1.12 -12.05
CA LEU A 120 -10.89 -0.52 -10.73
C LEU A 120 -9.60 0.05 -10.10
N SER A 121 -8.43 -0.56 -10.34
CA SER A 121 -7.14 0.02 -9.92
C SER A 121 -6.87 1.31 -10.68
N SER A 122 -7.11 1.37 -11.99
CA SER A 122 -6.90 2.59 -12.78
C SER A 122 -7.83 3.71 -12.32
N GLY A 123 -9.11 3.40 -12.06
CA GLY A 123 -10.08 4.37 -11.53
C GLY A 123 -9.75 4.86 -10.11
N ARG A 124 -9.33 3.96 -9.22
CA ARG A 124 -9.00 4.30 -7.83
C ARG A 124 -7.60 4.91 -7.68
N PHE A 125 -6.68 4.61 -8.59
CA PHE A 125 -5.37 5.26 -8.69
C PHE A 125 -5.51 6.71 -9.14
N LEU A 126 -6.46 7.01 -10.04
CA LEU A 126 -6.81 8.38 -10.41
C LEU A 126 -7.52 9.15 -9.28
N LEU A 127 -8.48 8.53 -8.58
CA LEU A 127 -9.25 9.21 -7.53
C LEU A 127 -8.54 9.28 -6.15
N GLY A 128 -7.70 8.29 -5.82
CA GLY A 128 -7.14 8.10 -4.48
C GLY A 128 -5.69 8.51 -4.31
N ASN A 129 -4.91 8.60 -5.39
CA ASN A 129 -3.48 8.88 -5.28
C ASN A 129 -3.19 10.38 -5.34
N LYS A 130 -2.52 10.93 -4.32
CA LYS A 130 -2.09 12.34 -4.28
C LYS A 130 -1.33 12.76 -5.55
N TYR A 131 -0.54 11.84 -6.11
CA TYR A 131 0.23 12.06 -7.32
C TYR A 131 -0.62 12.16 -8.59
N ALA A 132 -1.75 11.45 -8.69
CA ALA A 132 -2.62 11.51 -9.86
C ALA A 132 -3.33 12.87 -9.97
N ARG A 133 -3.76 13.44 -8.83
CA ARG A 133 -4.32 14.80 -8.78
C ARG A 133 -3.29 15.85 -9.18
N THR A 134 -2.07 15.73 -8.66
CA THR A 134 -0.96 16.60 -9.03
C THR A 134 -0.62 16.49 -10.52
N PHE A 135 -0.59 15.28 -11.08
CA PHE A 135 -0.35 15.05 -12.51
C PHE A 135 -1.43 15.68 -13.40
N ALA A 136 -2.72 15.51 -13.05
CA ALA A 136 -3.82 16.12 -13.78
C ALA A 136 -3.76 17.66 -13.74
N PHE A 137 -3.40 18.25 -12.59
CA PHE A 137 -3.22 19.69 -12.45
C PHE A 137 -2.08 20.23 -13.31
N PHE A 138 -0.93 19.54 -13.34
CA PHE A 138 0.17 19.91 -14.24
C PHE A 138 -0.18 19.72 -15.72
N TYR A 139 -0.94 18.67 -16.04
CA TYR A 139 -1.42 18.43 -17.40
C TYR A 139 -2.34 19.55 -17.89
N THR A 140 -3.31 20.00 -17.07
CA THR A 140 -4.19 21.11 -17.44
C THR A 140 -3.40 22.42 -17.56
N ILE A 141 -2.50 22.73 -16.63
CA ILE A 141 -1.62 23.92 -16.73
C ILE A 141 -0.78 23.88 -18.01
N GLY A 142 -0.16 22.74 -18.32
CA GLY A 142 0.69 22.58 -19.48
C GLY A 142 -0.08 22.76 -20.79
N LEU A 143 -1.30 22.21 -20.86
CA LEU A 143 -2.19 22.39 -22.00
C LEU A 143 -2.54 23.88 -22.19
N HIS A 144 -2.88 24.59 -21.11
CA HIS A 144 -3.18 26.02 -21.19
C HIS A 144 -1.95 26.80 -21.68
N VAL A 145 -0.77 26.59 -21.12
CA VAL A 145 0.47 27.26 -21.57
C VAL A 145 0.74 26.96 -23.04
N LEU A 146 0.54 25.72 -23.49
CA LEU A 146 0.73 25.33 -24.89
C LEU A 146 -0.25 26.07 -25.81
N VAL A 147 -1.54 26.10 -25.47
CA VAL A 147 -2.56 26.79 -26.26
C VAL A 147 -2.31 28.29 -26.29
N PHE A 148 -2.00 28.92 -25.15
CA PHE A 148 -1.63 30.34 -25.10
C PHE A 148 -0.37 30.63 -25.91
N SER A 149 0.64 29.74 -25.88
CA SER A 149 1.85 29.88 -26.68
C SER A 149 1.55 29.76 -28.18
N CYS A 150 0.69 28.81 -28.57
CA CYS A 150 0.24 28.64 -29.94
C CYS A 150 -0.52 29.88 -30.43
N LEU A 151 -1.48 30.37 -29.64
CA LEU A 151 -2.24 31.59 -29.93
C LEU A 151 -1.32 32.82 -29.98
N TYR A 152 -0.35 32.94 -29.08
CA TYR A 152 0.61 34.04 -29.08
C TYR A 152 1.51 34.01 -30.32
N ARG A 153 2.01 32.83 -30.69
CA ARG A 153 2.81 32.66 -31.93
C ARG A 153 1.98 32.97 -33.17
N MET A 154 0.74 32.48 -33.23
CA MET A 154 -0.15 32.71 -34.36
C MET A 154 -0.65 34.16 -34.42
N SER A 155 -0.88 34.80 -33.27
CA SER A 155 -1.19 36.23 -33.15
C SER A 155 0.01 37.10 -33.55
N ALA A 156 1.23 36.76 -33.12
CA ALA A 156 2.44 37.46 -33.52
C ALA A 156 2.72 37.31 -35.03
N LEU A 157 2.52 36.11 -35.59
CA LEU A 157 2.60 35.86 -37.04
C LEU A 157 1.50 36.61 -37.80
N SER A 158 0.27 36.63 -37.29
CA SER A 158 -0.84 37.38 -37.87
C SER A 158 -0.63 38.89 -37.79
N TYR A 159 -0.06 39.40 -36.69
CA TYR A 159 0.27 40.81 -36.52
C TYR A 159 1.35 41.24 -37.51
N LEU A 160 2.37 40.40 -37.72
CA LEU A 160 3.41 40.63 -38.72
C LEU A 160 2.90 40.49 -40.16
N SER A 161 1.89 39.64 -40.39
CA SER A 161 1.25 39.46 -41.69
C SER A 161 0.25 40.56 -42.04
N ASN A 162 -0.27 41.31 -41.06
CA ASN A 162 -1.27 42.38 -41.26
C ASN A 162 -0.69 43.80 -41.09
N GLY A 163 0.62 44.00 -41.22
CA GLY A 163 1.22 45.33 -41.34
C GLY A 163 2.49 45.28 -42.18
N PRO A 164 2.61 46.04 -43.29
CA PRO A 164 1.99 47.34 -43.59
C PRO A 164 1.38 47.43 -45.02
N ASP A 165 0.17 46.92 -45.26
CA ASP A 165 -0.51 47.11 -46.56
C ASP A 165 -1.58 48.23 -46.56
N GLU A 166 -1.85 48.87 -45.41
CA GLU A 166 -2.81 49.99 -45.34
C GLU A 166 -2.20 51.40 -45.52
N THR A 167 -0.89 51.53 -45.77
CA THR A 167 -0.26 52.86 -45.93
C THR A 167 -0.02 53.29 -47.39
N LEU A 168 -0.31 52.44 -48.39
CA LEU A 168 -0.01 52.75 -49.81
C LEU A 168 -1.22 52.96 -50.73
N THR A 169 -2.46 52.82 -50.22
CA THR A 169 -3.68 53.07 -51.01
C THR A 169 -4.32 54.44 -50.76
N GLY A 170 -3.97 55.14 -49.67
CA GLY A 170 -4.52 56.47 -49.33
C GLY A 170 -3.94 57.64 -50.14
N ASP A 171 -2.69 57.56 -50.58
CA ASP A 171 -1.98 58.70 -51.19
C ASP A 171 -2.19 58.85 -52.71
N LYS A 172 -2.87 57.91 -53.38
CA LYS A 172 -3.14 58.01 -54.83
C LYS A 172 -4.38 58.81 -55.22
N ILE A 173 -5.17 59.32 -54.25
CA ILE A 173 -6.45 60.01 -54.55
C ILE A 173 -6.32 61.56 -54.53
N LEU A 174 -5.14 62.13 -54.26
CA LEU A 174 -4.97 63.58 -54.05
C LEU A 174 -4.17 64.36 -55.10
N ASN A 175 -4.00 63.86 -56.33
CA ASN A 175 -3.43 64.68 -57.42
C ASN A 175 -4.01 64.31 -58.80
N LEU A 176 -5.15 64.91 -59.17
CA LEU A 176 -5.46 65.19 -60.58
C LEU A 176 -5.76 66.69 -60.75
N PRO A 177 -5.01 67.42 -61.59
CA PRO A 177 -5.23 68.84 -61.84
C PRO A 177 -6.43 69.08 -62.78
N HIS A 178 -7.15 70.16 -62.48
CA HIS A 178 -8.26 70.71 -63.25
C HIS A 178 -7.76 71.37 -64.55
N ALA A 179 -8.19 70.88 -65.71
CA ALA A 179 -8.17 71.51 -67.04
C ALA A 179 -9.17 70.71 -67.90
N LEU A 180 -10.17 71.26 -68.60
CA LEU A 180 -10.51 72.58 -69.13
C LEU A 180 -12.01 72.81 -68.94
#